data_AF-D7IDJ7-F1
#
_entry.id   AF-D7IDJ7-F1
#
_cell.length_a   1.000
_cell.length_b   1.000
_cell.length_c   1.000
_cell.angle_alpha   90.00
_cell.angle_beta   90.00
_cell.angle_gamma   90.00
#
_symmetry.space_group_name_H-M   'P 1'
#
loop_
_entity.id
_entity.type
_entity.pdbx_description
1 polymer ?
#
loop_
_entity_poly.entity_id
_entity_poly.type
_entity_poly.pdbx_seq_one_letter_code
_entity_poly.pdbx_strand_id
1 'polypeptide(L)' 'MEGTFVADVPAIDKKGIEFKIYYISPLGSFATWKSTKQTGSYDLRTFEIHARPTQKVDDLRPGMSVLLTLNE' A
#
# COMPACT_ATOMS: atom_id res chain seq x y z
N MET A 1 -15.10 -7.39 -4.76
CA MET A 1 -13.82 -7.92 -5.28
C MET A 1 -12.87 -7.91 -4.10
N GLU A 2 -12.69 -9.06 -3.44
CA GLU A 2 -11.97 -9.18 -2.16
C GLU A 2 -10.60 -9.80 -2.42
N GLY A 3 -9.61 -8.97 -2.74
CA GLY A 3 -8.21 -9.42 -2.85
C GLY A 3 -7.57 -9.49 -1.47
N THR A 4 -6.87 -10.58 -1.17
CA THR A 4 -5.95 -10.67 -0.04
C THR A 4 -4.51 -10.66 -0.54
N PHE A 5 -3.62 -10.05 0.22
CA PHE A 5 -2.19 -10.08 -0.04
C PHE A 5 -1.41 -10.21 1.27
N VAL A 6 -0.19 -10.72 1.17
CA VAL A 6 0.70 -10.90 2.30
C VAL A 6 1.78 -9.82 2.25
N ALA A 7 2.06 -9.21 3.39
CA ALA A 7 3.06 -8.15 3.48
C ALA A 7 3.73 -8.13 4.85
N ASP A 8 4.92 -7.54 4.90
CA ASP A 8 5.78 -7.52 6.09
C ASP A 8 5.80 -6.13 6.73
N VAL A 9 5.79 -6.06 8.06
CA VAL A 9 5.85 -4.79 8.79
C VAL A 9 7.20 -4.71 9.52
N PRO A 10 8.20 -4.02 8.94
CA PRO A 10 9.54 -3.97 9.53
C PRO A 10 9.58 -3.31 10.91
N ALA A 11 8.63 -2.41 11.21
CA ALA A 11 8.57 -1.71 12.50
C ALA A 11 8.31 -2.64 13.70
N ILE A 12 7.70 -3.80 13.47
CA ILE A 12 7.35 -4.78 14.52
C ILE A 12 8.04 -6.14 14.27
N ASP A 13 8.99 -6.21 13.34
CA ASP A 13 9.67 -7.42 12.86
C ASP A 13 8.73 -8.60 12.55
N LYS A 14 7.48 -8.30 12.19
CA LYS A 14 6.50 -9.32 11.79
C LYS A 14 6.49 -9.46 10.29
N LYS A 15 6.64 -10.72 9.86
CA LYS A 15 6.59 -11.13 8.47
C LYS A 15 5.33 -11.94 8.21
N GLY A 16 4.82 -11.88 6.99
CA GLY A 16 3.72 -12.71 6.54
C GLY A 16 2.34 -12.26 7.04
N ILE A 17 2.11 -10.96 7.27
CA ILE A 17 0.79 -10.47 7.70
C ILE A 17 -0.14 -10.43 6.50
N GLU A 18 -1.31 -11.06 6.64
CA GLU A 18 -2.33 -11.04 5.61
C GLU A 18 -3.21 -9.79 5.74
N PHE A 19 -3.33 -9.07 4.63
CA PHE A 19 -4.15 -7.88 4.47
C PHE A 19 -5.26 -8.13 3.46
N LYS A 20 -6.48 -7.72 3.79
CA LYS A 20 -7.65 -7.78 2.93
C LYS A 20 -7.98 -6.39 2.40
N ILE A 21 -8.05 -6.26 1.08
CA ILE A 21 -8.47 -5.04 0.41
C ILE A 21 -9.99 -4.92 0.56
N TYR A 22 -10.44 -3.80 1.12
CA TYR A 22 -11.86 -3.52 1.31
C TYR A 22 -12.33 -2.31 0.51
N TYR A 23 -11.41 -1.48 0.04
CA TYR A 23 -11.71 -0.31 -0.77
C TYR A 23 -10.62 -0.11 -1.82
N ILE A 24 -11.07 0.17 -3.04
CA ILE A 24 -10.23 0.62 -4.13
C ILE A 24 -10.88 1.91 -4.60
N SER A 25 -10.12 3.00 -4.60
CA SER A 25 -10.65 4.27 -5.09
C SER A 25 -11.05 4.09 -6.55
N PRO A 26 -12.31 4.37 -6.94
CA PRO A 26 -12.68 4.45 -8.34
C PRO A 26 -11.80 5.54 -8.97
N LEU A 27 -11.10 5.18 -10.05
CA LEU A 27 -10.06 5.99 -10.69
C LEU A 27 -10.49 7.46 -10.81
N GLY A 28 -9.76 8.37 -10.17
CA GLY A 28 -10.06 9.80 -10.23
C GLY A 28 -9.18 10.73 -9.39
N SER A 29 -8.41 10.21 -8.43
CA SER A 29 -7.43 11.03 -7.71
C SER A 29 -6.10 11.02 -8.47
N PHE A 30 -6.00 11.86 -9.51
CA PHE A 30 -4.74 12.15 -10.17
C PHE A 30 -3.85 12.94 -9.20
N ALA A 31 -2.91 12.27 -8.54
CA ALA A 31 -1.86 12.95 -7.81
C ALA A 31 -0.82 13.45 -8.82
N THR A 32 -1.02 14.65 -9.37
CA THR A 32 -0.04 15.27 -10.27
C THR A 32 1.19 15.67 -9.47
N TRP A 33 2.14 14.75 -9.28
CA TRP A 33 3.37 15.05 -8.57
C TRP A 33 4.30 15.83 -9.50
N LYS A 34 4.20 17.17 -9.47
CA LYS A 34 5.12 18.05 -10.20
C LYS A 34 6.44 18.14 -9.44
N SER A 35 7.41 17.28 -9.79
CA SER A 35 8.81 17.50 -9.42
C SER A 35 9.33 18.72 -10.17
N THR A 36 9.69 19.78 -9.44
CA THR A 36 10.12 21.07 -10.03
C THR A 36 11.51 21.04 -10.69
N LYS A 37 12.25 19.94 -10.61
CA LYS A 37 13.56 19.80 -11.26
C LYS A 37 13.89 18.33 -11.53
N GLN A 38 13.64 17.83 -12.73
CA GLN A 38 14.58 16.98 -13.51
C GLN A 38 13.91 16.39 -14.75
N THR A 39 14.68 16.40 -15.83
CA THR A 39 14.47 15.75 -17.12
C THR A 39 13.84 14.36 -17.00
N GLY A 40 12.59 14.20 -17.46
CA GLY A 40 11.88 12.91 -17.50
C GLY A 40 10.57 12.95 -16.72
N SER A 41 9.51 13.49 -17.32
CA SER A 41 8.17 13.49 -16.74
C SER A 41 7.66 12.05 -16.60
N TYR A 42 7.66 11.51 -15.38
CA TYR A 42 6.99 10.25 -15.07
C TYR A 42 5.52 10.54 -14.75
N ASP A 43 4.61 10.09 -15.61
CA ASP A 43 3.17 10.13 -15.35
C ASP A 43 2.85 9.02 -14.36
N LEU A 44 3.04 9.29 -13.06
CA LEU A 44 2.73 8.36 -11.98
C LEU A 44 1.21 8.23 -11.84
N ARG A 45 0.63 7.32 -12.63
CA ARG A 45 -0.77 6.91 -12.44
C ARG A 45 -0.85 5.95 -11.27
N THR A 46 -1.11 6.49 -10.09
CA THR A 46 -1.35 5.71 -8.86
C THR A 46 -2.84 5.51 -8.64
N PHE A 47 -3.21 4.34 -8.14
CA PHE A 47 -4.53 4.08 -7.58
C PHE A 47 -4.39 3.89 -6.07
N GLU A 48 -5.36 4.39 -5.33
CA GLU A 48 -5.38 4.25 -3.88
C GLU A 48 -6.17 3.00 -3.51
N ILE A 49 -5.53 2.10 -2.75
CA ILE A 49 -6.17 0.94 -2.15
C ILE A 49 -6.14 1.09 -0.63
N HIS A 50 -7.24 0.73 0.02
CA HIS A 50 -7.24 0.55 1.47
C HIS A 50 -7.37 -0.92 1.79
N ALA A 51 -6.46 -1.39 2.63
CA ALA A 51 -6.47 -2.74 3.15
C ALA A 51 -6.50 -2.72 4.67
N ARG A 52 -7.06 -3.77 5.27
CA ARG A 52 -7.04 -4.02 6.71
C ARG A 52 -6.43 -5.39 6.97
N PRO A 53 -5.67 -5.56 8.05
CA PRO A 53 -5.17 -6.88 8.42
C PRO A 53 -6.35 -7.81 8.74
N THR A 54 -6.31 -9.05 8.24
CA THR A 54 -7.36 -10.05 8.52
C THR A 54 -7.29 -10.57 9.95
N GLN A 55 -6.08 -10.55 10.52
CA GLN A 55 -5.81 -10.95 11.90
C GLN A 55 -5.45 -9.75 12.76
N LYS A 56 -5.71 -9.84 14.07
CA LYS A 56 -5.29 -8.81 15.01
C LYS A 56 -3.76 -8.88 15.16
N VAL A 57 -3.07 -7.86 14.66
CA VAL A 57 -1.63 -7.75 14.79
C VAL A 57 -1.31 -6.92 16.03
N ASP A 58 -0.76 -7.56 17.07
CA ASP A 58 -0.30 -6.83 18.25
C ASP A 58 0.77 -5.79 17.87
N ASP A 59 0.61 -4.59 18.44
CA ASP A 59 1.44 -3.39 18.31
C ASP A 59 1.48 -2.71 16.92
N LEU A 60 0.60 -3.07 15.99
CA LEU A 60 0.46 -2.34 14.73
C LEU A 60 -0.20 -0.96 14.97
N ARG A 61 0.51 0.13 14.63
CA ARG A 61 0.01 1.50 14.80
C ARG A 61 -0.18 2.21 13.46
N PRO A 62 -1.14 3.16 13.37
CA PRO A 62 -1.27 4.04 12.22
C PRO A 62 0.05 4.76 11.94
N GLY A 63 0.44 4.84 10.66
CA GLY A 63 1.68 5.48 10.22
C GLY A 63 2.87 4.52 10.04
N MET A 64 2.72 3.23 10.39
CA MET A 64 3.73 2.22 10.07
C MET A 64 3.70 1.88 8.58
N SER A 65 4.88 1.82 7.96
CA SER A 65 5.04 1.36 6.58
C SER A 65 5.02 -0.17 6.52
N VAL A 66 4.51 -0.69 5.40
CA VAL A 66 4.44 -2.12 5.11
C VAL A 66 5.23 -2.38 3.83
N LEU A 67 6.02 -3.45 3.82
CA LEU A 67 6.73 -3.94 2.65
C LEU A 67 5.89 -5.02 1.98
N LEU A 68 5.44 -4.71 0.77
CA LEU A 68 4.72 -5.65 -0.09
C LEU A 68 5.69 -6.21 -1.13
N THR A 69 5.90 -7.53 -1.11
CA THR A 69 6.62 -8.23 -2.18
C THR A 69 5.59 -8.92 -3.06
N LEU A 70 5.38 -8.36 -4.26
CA LEU A 70 4.60 -9.01 -5.32
C LEU A 70 5.55 -9.93 -6.08
N ASN A 71 5.39 -11.23 -5.92
CA ASN A 71 6.05 -12.20 -6.81
C ASN A 71 5.20 -12.28 -8.08
N GLU A 72 5.83 -12.11 -9.25
CA GLU A 72 5.21 -12.26 -10.57
C GLU A 72 4.67 -13.68 -10.82
#